data_AF-A0A5Z6P9P4-F1
#
_entry.id   AF-A0A5Z6P9P4-F1
#
_cell.length_a   1.000
_cell.length_b   1.000
_cell.length_c   1.000
_cell.angle_alpha   90.00
_cell.angle_beta   90.00
_cell.angle_gamma   90.00
#
_symmetry.space_group_name_H-M   'P 1'
#
loop_
_entity.id
_entity.type
_entity.pdbx_description
1 polymer ?
#
loop_
_entity_poly.entity_id
_entity_poly.type
_entity_poly.pdbx_seq_one_letter_code
_entity_poly.pdbx_strand_id
1 'polypeptide(L)'
;MVETRNCVAVSVFSKNGVKALHFSGIPKLSGHKGTLNFPFDENASLFAQVEKIMLANGMCHNVTRVEPLRHNETESVYSVTYNRRQLKSAVRK
;
A
#
# COMPACT_ATOMS: atom_id res chain seq x y z
N MET A 1 -2.59 2.09 23.74
CA MET A 1 -3.18 1.61 22.47
C MET A 1 -2.15 0.74 21.81
N VAL A 2 -2.44 -0.52 21.52
CA VAL A 2 -1.44 -1.44 20.93
C VAL A 2 -1.48 -1.27 19.42
N GLU A 3 -0.39 -0.76 18.85
CA GLU A 3 -0.20 -0.68 17.40
C GLU A 3 0.58 -1.88 16.92
N THR A 4 0.15 -2.49 15.82
CA THR A 4 0.91 -3.56 15.18
C THR A 4 1.61 -3.01 13.96
N ARG A 5 2.92 -3.18 13.93
CA ARG A 5 3.75 -2.85 12.77
C ARG A 5 3.60 -3.96 11.73
N ASN A 6 3.22 -3.58 10.52
CA ASN A 6 3.00 -4.48 9.40
C ASN A 6 3.83 -4.02 8.20
N CYS A 7 4.05 -4.93 7.26
CA CYS A 7 4.72 -4.64 6.01
C CYS A 7 3.90 -5.17 4.83
N VAL A 8 3.90 -4.46 3.71
CA VAL A 8 3.25 -4.86 2.45
C VAL A 8 4.16 -4.49 1.28
N ALA A 9 4.12 -5.30 0.22
CA ALA A 9 4.80 -4.95 -1.03
C ALA A 9 3.91 -4.04 -1.89
N VAL A 10 4.48 -2.99 -2.45
CA VAL A 10 3.80 -2.08 -3.39
C VAL A 10 4.60 -1.99 -4.67
N SER A 11 3.97 -2.27 -5.79
CA SER A 11 4.57 -2.16 -7.12
C SER A 11 4.16 -0.86 -7.79
N VAL A 12 5.12 -0.18 -8.42
CA VAL A 12 4.91 0.92 -9.37
C VAL A 12 5.27 0.39 -10.75
N PHE A 13 4.33 0.41 -11.68
CA PHE A 13 4.57 -0.06 -13.05
C PHE A 13 3.83 0.83 -14.06
N SER A 14 4.22 0.73 -15.33
CA SER A 14 3.51 1.36 -16.44
C SER A 14 2.82 0.31 -17.29
N LYS A 15 1.54 0.51 -17.59
CA LYS A 15 0.77 -0.34 -18.50
C LYS A 15 -0.05 0.53 -19.43
N ASN A 16 0.11 0.32 -20.74
CA ASN A 16 -0.58 1.11 -21.78
C ASN A 16 -0.37 2.63 -21.64
N GLY A 17 0.83 3.07 -21.24
CA GLY A 17 1.14 4.47 -21.02
C GLY A 17 0.61 5.07 -19.71
N VAL A 18 -0.07 4.27 -18.87
CA VAL A 18 -0.58 4.70 -17.57
C VAL A 18 0.30 4.12 -16.46
N LYS A 19 0.85 4.99 -15.63
CA LYS A 19 1.62 4.61 -14.44
C LYS A 19 0.68 4.36 -13.26
N ALA A 20 0.90 3.25 -12.57
CA ALA A 20 -0.02 2.78 -11.52
C ALA A 20 0.71 2.15 -10.34
N LEU A 21 0.01 2.15 -9.21
CA LEU A 21 0.38 1.50 -7.95
C LEU A 21 -0.46 0.24 -7.75
N HIS A 22 0.18 -0.85 -7.31
CA HIS A 22 -0.49 -2.07 -6.89
C HIS A 22 -0.02 -2.52 -5.51
N PHE A 23 -0.95 -2.91 -4.64
CA PHE A 23 -0.65 -3.40 -3.29
C PHE A 23 -0.74 -4.92 -3.26
N SER A 24 0.40 -5.57 -3.05
CA SER A 24 0.53 -7.01 -2.93
C SER A 24 0.43 -7.43 -1.46
N GLY A 25 -0.65 -8.11 -1.08
CA GLY A 25 -0.84 -8.67 0.27
C GLY A 25 -1.86 -7.95 1.15
N ILE A 26 -2.56 -6.93 0.63
CA ILE A 26 -3.74 -6.36 1.29
C ILE A 26 -4.97 -6.66 0.44
N PRO A 27 -5.80 -7.66 0.80
CA PRO A 27 -6.94 -8.10 -0.03
C PRO A 27 -7.87 -6.96 -0.48
N LYS A 28 -8.10 -5.97 0.39
CA LYS A 28 -8.94 -4.79 0.10
C LYS A 28 -8.33 -3.87 -0.96
N LEU A 29 -7.00 -3.75 -0.99
CA LEU A 29 -6.27 -2.86 -1.92
C LEU A 29 -5.75 -3.61 -3.15
N SER A 30 -5.65 -4.94 -3.11
CA SER A 30 -5.28 -5.76 -4.27
C SER A 30 -6.48 -6.06 -5.16
N GLY A 31 -7.71 -5.96 -4.64
CA GLY A 31 -8.91 -6.43 -5.32
C GLY A 31 -8.95 -7.95 -5.49
N HIS A 32 -10.02 -8.46 -6.11
CA HIS A 32 -10.15 -9.88 -6.41
C HIS A 32 -9.07 -10.30 -7.42
N LYS A 33 -8.28 -11.31 -7.07
CA LYS A 33 -7.15 -11.81 -7.88
C LYS A 33 -6.08 -10.76 -8.24
N GLY A 34 -5.88 -9.73 -7.43
CA GLY A 34 -4.81 -8.75 -7.66
C GLY A 34 -5.08 -7.79 -8.83
N THR A 35 -6.35 -7.50 -9.12
CA THR A 35 -6.75 -6.72 -10.29
C THR A 35 -6.87 -5.21 -10.03
N LEU A 36 -6.85 -4.79 -8.77
CA LEU A 36 -7.01 -3.38 -8.41
C LEU A 36 -5.69 -2.62 -8.52
N ASN A 37 -5.73 -1.47 -9.18
CA ASN A 37 -4.60 -0.58 -9.36
C ASN A 37 -5.04 0.85 -9.02
N PHE A 38 -4.12 1.62 -8.45
CA PHE A 38 -4.33 3.03 -8.11
C PHE A 38 -3.51 3.91 -9.05
N PRO A 39 -3.99 5.11 -9.39
CA PRO A 39 -3.20 6.04 -10.20
C PRO A 39 -1.91 6.42 -9.47
N PHE A 40 -0.82 6.53 -10.23
CA PHE A 40 0.45 7.07 -9.74
C PHE A 40 0.62 8.50 -10.24
N ASP A 41 0.82 9.44 -9.32
CA ASP A 41 1.15 10.84 -9.61
C ASP A 41 2.67 11.01 -9.59
N GLU A 42 3.25 11.42 -10.70
CA GLU A 42 4.70 11.63 -10.80
C GLU A 42 5.19 12.87 -10.03
N ASN A 43 4.28 13.78 -9.68
CA ASN A 43 4.60 15.00 -8.96
C ASN A 43 4.53 14.83 -7.43
N ALA A 44 4.08 13.66 -6.95
CA ALA A 44 3.93 13.36 -5.53
C ALA A 44 4.90 12.27 -5.08
N SER A 45 5.38 12.36 -3.84
CA SER A 45 6.25 11.32 -3.29
C SER A 45 5.49 9.98 -3.16
N LEU A 46 6.17 8.87 -3.44
CA LEU A 46 5.58 7.53 -3.30
C LEU A 46 5.05 7.30 -1.87
N PHE A 47 5.79 7.77 -0.86
CA PHE A 47 5.38 7.71 0.53
C PHE A 47 4.01 8.36 0.75
N ALA A 48 3.83 9.61 0.31
CA ALA A 48 2.60 10.36 0.53
C ALA A 48 1.42 9.72 -0.20
N GLN A 49 1.63 9.23 -1.43
CA GLN A 49 0.58 8.57 -2.21
C GLN A 49 0.13 7.26 -1.56
N VAL A 50 1.09 6.41 -1.16
CA VAL A 50 0.82 5.15 -0.49
C VAL A 50 0.09 5.39 0.83
N GLU A 51 0.56 6.34 1.65
CA GLU A 51 -0.07 6.68 2.92
C GLU A 51 -1.51 7.17 2.71
N LYS A 52 -1.73 8.07 1.74
CA LYS A 52 -3.06 8.59 1.42
C LYS A 52 -4.03 7.46 1.03
N ILE A 53 -3.59 6.53 0.18
CA ILE A 53 -4.42 5.38 -0.24
C ILE A 53 -4.75 4.49 0.98
N MET A 54 -3.74 4.16 1.79
CA MET A 54 -3.93 3.28 2.95
C MET A 54 -4.81 3.90 4.02
N LEU A 55 -4.65 5.20 4.30
CA LEU A 55 -5.48 5.98 5.22
C LEU A 55 -6.93 6.04 4.73
N ALA A 56 -7.15 6.44 3.47
CA ALA A 56 -8.49 6.56 2.89
C ALA A 56 -9.27 5.24 2.92
N ASN A 57 -8.55 4.10 2.91
CA ASN A 57 -9.16 2.78 2.95
C ASN A 57 -9.19 2.15 4.35
N GLY A 58 -8.77 2.87 5.40
CA GLY A 58 -8.74 2.38 6.77
C GLY A 58 -7.76 1.21 7.00
N MET A 59 -6.69 1.15 6.21
CA MET A 59 -5.70 0.07 6.28
C MET A 59 -4.61 0.32 7.33
N CYS A 60 -4.28 1.58 7.59
CA CYS A 60 -3.25 1.98 8.55
C CYS A 60 -3.67 3.21 9.36
N HIS A 61 -2.92 3.48 10.43
CA HIS A 61 -2.90 4.78 11.10
C HIS A 61 -1.94 5.74 10.41
N ASN A 62 -0.78 5.24 9.98
CA ASN A 62 0.23 5.97 9.22
C ASN A 62 1.19 4.97 8.56
N VAL A 63 1.86 5.42 7.52
CA VAL A 63 3.03 4.75 6.95
C VAL A 63 4.26 5.25 7.70
N THR A 64 5.24 4.38 7.94
CA THR A 64 6.47 4.73 8.66
C THR A 64 7.71 4.59 7.79
N ARG A 65 7.66 3.78 6.74
CA ARG A 65 8.79 3.57 5.84
C ARG A 65 8.33 3.09 4.47
N VAL A 66 9.01 3.56 3.43
CA VAL A 66 8.93 3.01 2.07
C VAL A 66 10.35 2.79 1.59
N GLU A 67 10.68 1.55 1.24
CA GLU A 67 12.03 1.16 0.82
C GLU A 67 11.98 0.41 -0.51
N PRO A 68 12.93 0.64 -1.42
CA PRO A 68 13.03 -0.18 -2.62
C PRO A 68 13.37 -1.62 -2.25
N LEU A 69 12.68 -2.58 -2.86
CA LEU A 69 12.98 -4.03 -2.77
C LEU A 69 13.61 -4.54 -4.06
N ARG A 70 12.99 -4.20 -5.19
CA ARG A 70 13.42 -4.65 -6.52
C ARG A 70 13.11 -3.57 -7.54
N HIS A 71 14.01 -3.39 -8.48
CA HIS A 71 13.80 -2.53 -9.64
C HIS A 71 14.14 -3.32 -10.90
N ASN A 72 13.27 -3.27 -11.90
CA ASN A 72 13.52 -3.78 -13.24
C ASN A 72 13.02 -2.74 -14.27
N GLU A 73 13.19 -3.01 -15.55
CA GLU A 73 12.86 -2.06 -16.63
C GLU A 73 11.38 -1.64 -16.66
N THR A 74 10.46 -2.47 -16.15
CA THR A 74 9.00 -2.28 -16.29
C THR A 74 8.26 -2.06 -14.97
N GLU A 75 8.91 -2.37 -13.85
CA GLU A 75 8.32 -2.40 -12.52
C GLU A 75 9.35 -2.07 -11.42
N SER A 76 8.93 -1.24 -10.49
CA SER A 76 9.64 -0.98 -9.22
C SER A 76 8.81 -1.47 -8.06
N VAL A 77 9.36 -2.37 -7.25
CA VAL A 77 8.70 -2.93 -6.08
C VAL A 77 9.30 -2.35 -4.81
N TYR A 78 8.44 -1.95 -3.89
CA TYR A 78 8.78 -1.31 -2.63
C TYR A 78 8.20 -2.07 -1.44
N SER A 79 8.94 -2.11 -0.35
CA SER A 79 8.50 -2.54 0.98
C SER A 79 7.89 -1.34 1.70
N VAL A 80 6.62 -1.43 2.06
CA VAL A 80 5.90 -0.38 2.78
C VAL A 80 5.62 -0.86 4.19
N THR A 81 6.25 -0.21 5.16
CA THR A 81 6.01 -0.44 6.59
C THR A 81 4.95 0.55 7.10
N TYR A 82 3.97 0.06 7.84
CA TYR A 82 2.88 0.87 8.37
C TYR A 82 2.41 0.38 9.74
N ASN A 83 1.81 1.29 10.50
CA ASN A 83 1.17 0.94 11.77
C ASN A 83 -0.32 0.72 11.54
N ARG A 84 -0.87 -0.37 12.08
CA ARG A 84 -2.30 -0.64 12.05
C ARG A 84 -2.87 -0.52 13.44
N ARG A 85 -3.99 0.21 13.56
CA ARG A 85 -4.79 0.20 14.79
C ARG A 85 -5.40 -1.17 14.95
N GLN A 86 -5.11 -1.85 16.07
CA GLN A 86 -5.92 -2.99 16.43
C GLN A 86 -7.33 -2.49 16.77
N LEU A 87 -8.31 -2.92 15.98
CA LEU A 87 -9.69 -2.85 16.45
C LEU A 87 -9.72 -3.73 17.69
N LYS A 88 -10.03 -3.14 18.86
CA LYS A 88 -10.40 -3.96 20.02
C LYS A 88 -11.48 -4.89 19.51
N SER A 89 -11.24 -6.19 19.50
CA SER A 89 -12.28 -7.16 19.18
C SER A 89 -13.44 -6.83 20.10
N ALA A 90 -14.49 -6.22 19.55
CA ALA A 90 -15.77 -6.22 20.21
C ALA A 90 -16.14 -7.70 20.24
N VAL A 91 -15.88 -8.33 21.38
CA VAL A 91 -16.45 -9.62 21.73
C VAL A 91 -17.94 -9.44 21.49
N ARG A 92 -18.42 -9.91 20.34
CA ARG A 92 -19.85 -10.05 20.10
C ARG A 92 -20.26 -11.18 21.04
N LYS A 93 -20.80 -10.79 22.20
CA LYS A 93 -21.54 -11.69 23.08
C LYS A 93 -22.75 -12.23 22.33
#